data_AF-A0A1Y5CTW2-F1
#
_entry.id   AF-A0A1Y5CTW2-F1
#
_cell.length_a   1.000
_cell.length_b   1.000
_cell.length_c   1.000
_cell.angle_alpha   90.00
_cell.angle_beta   90.00
_cell.angle_gamma   90.00
#
_symmetry.space_group_name_H-M   'P 1'
#
loop_
_entity.id
_entity.type
_entity.pdbx_description
1 polymer ?
#
loop_
_entity_poly.entity_id
_entity_poly.type
_entity_poly.pdbx_seq_one_letter_code
_entity_poly.pdbx_strand_id
1 'polypeptide(L)'
;MYMLARVLLAFLLLNSLSAQSAEISQPSPYTVLAGVGNNLFTRIAANQQEIKKFPNLMNVIVEEELMPAIDYKYAAYRILGKHLKKTSKEQRAKFVNSMRSYLARTYANALKQY
;
A
#
# COMPACT_ATOMS: atom_id res chain seq x y z
N MET A 1 -49.24 22.65 22.27
CA MET A 1 -47.83 23.11 22.18
C MET A 1 -46.83 22.13 22.81
N TYR A 2 -47.08 21.61 24.03
CA TYR A 2 -46.16 20.67 24.71
C TYR A 2 -45.99 19.28 24.05
N MET A 3 -47.00 18.79 23.33
CA MET A 3 -46.95 17.46 22.68
C MET A 3 -45.98 17.42 21.49
N LEU A 4 -45.91 18.48 20.68
CA LEU A 4 -44.91 18.62 19.60
C LEU A 4 -43.49 18.68 20.15
N ALA A 5 -43.26 19.41 21.25
CA ALA A 5 -41.95 19.49 21.89
C ALA A 5 -41.45 18.13 22.41
N ARG A 6 -42.35 17.29 22.93
CA ARG A 6 -42.02 15.92 23.38
C ARG A 6 -41.67 14.98 22.23
N VAL A 7 -42.35 15.09 21.09
CA VAL A 7 -42.04 14.31 19.88
C VAL A 7 -40.69 14.71 19.30
N LEU A 8 -40.40 16.01 19.27
CA LEU A 8 -39.12 16.54 18.78
C LEU A 8 -37.94 16.14 19.69
N LEU A 9 -38.15 16.13 21.01
CA LEU A 9 -37.18 15.65 21.99
C LEU A 9 -36.94 14.14 21.87
N ALA A 10 -38.00 13.34 21.68
CA ALA A 10 -37.87 11.91 21.44
C ALA A 10 -37.11 11.60 20.14
N PHE A 11 -37.36 12.38 19.09
CA PHE A 11 -36.65 12.25 17.82
C PHE A 11 -35.15 12.60 17.94
N LEU A 12 -34.81 13.63 18.72
CA LEU A 12 -33.41 13.99 19.03
C LEU A 12 -32.69 12.90 19.84
N LEU A 13 -33.37 12.30 20.82
CA LEU A 13 -32.80 11.23 21.64
C LEU A 13 -32.53 9.95 20.82
N LEU A 14 -33.39 9.63 19.85
CA LEU A 14 -33.21 8.45 18.98
C LEU A 14 -32.03 8.60 18.00
N ASN A 15 -31.70 9.82 17.55
CA ASN A 15 -30.56 10.07 16.65
C ASN A 15 -29.20 10.09 17.39
N SER A 16 -29.20 10.10 18.72
CA SER A 16 -27.98 10.16 19.54
C SER A 16 -27.25 8.82 19.65
N LEU A 17 -27.90 7.70 19.31
CA LEU A 17 -27.35 6.34 19.44
C LEU A 17 -26.53 5.86 18.22
N SER A 18 -26.48 6.62 17.13
CA SER A 18 -25.83 6.22 15.87
C SER A 18 -24.40 6.75 15.67
N ALA A 19 -23.80 7.42 16.67
CA ALA A 19 -22.44 7.95 16.59
C ALA A 19 -21.40 7.02 17.22
N GLN A 20 -21.40 5.73 16.86
CA GLN A 20 -20.26 4.85 17.17
C GLN A 20 -19.19 5.09 16.10
N SER A 21 -18.29 6.06 16.33
CA SER A 21 -17.09 6.16 15.51
C SER A 21 -16.24 4.92 15.78
N ALA A 22 -16.18 4.00 14.83
CA ALA A 22 -15.15 2.96 14.86
C ALA A 22 -13.80 3.69 14.83
N GLU A 23 -13.06 3.65 15.94
CA GLU A 23 -11.67 4.08 15.93
C GLU A 23 -10.92 3.14 14.98
N ILE A 24 -10.66 3.63 13.76
CA ILE A 24 -9.78 2.94 12.83
C ILE A 24 -8.38 3.11 13.38
N SER A 25 -7.97 2.21 14.27
CA SER A 25 -6.60 2.09 14.74
C SER A 25 -5.72 1.75 13.54
N GLN A 26 -4.92 2.71 13.09
CA GLN A 26 -3.95 2.47 12.03
C GLN A 26 -2.92 1.43 12.53
N PRO A 27 -2.64 0.37 11.77
CA PRO A 27 -1.68 -0.64 12.19
C PRO A 27 -0.29 -0.04 12.36
N SER A 28 0.46 -0.53 13.33
CA SER A 28 1.84 -0.07 13.53
C SER A 28 2.69 -0.39 12.28
N PRO A 29 3.72 0.41 11.96
CA PRO A 29 4.62 0.11 10.86
C PRO A 29 5.25 -1.30 10.95
N TYR A 30 5.51 -1.80 12.16
CA TYR A 30 6.00 -3.16 12.39
C TYR A 30 4.98 -4.21 11.93
N THR A 31 3.70 -4.02 12.26
CA THR A 31 2.62 -4.92 11.86
C THR A 31 2.45 -4.94 10.35
N VAL A 32 2.52 -3.78 9.71
CA VAL A 32 2.45 -3.65 8.24
C VAL A 32 3.61 -4.40 7.59
N LEU A 33 4.85 -4.14 8.03
CA LEU A 33 6.03 -4.79 7.46
C LEU A 33 6.04 -6.31 7.68
N ALA A 34 5.62 -6.77 8.86
CA ALA A 34 5.50 -8.19 9.15
C ALA A 34 4.47 -8.88 8.22
N GLY A 35 3.31 -8.25 8.00
CA GLY A 35 2.29 -8.76 7.09
C GLY A 35 2.79 -8.84 5.65
N VAL A 36 3.43 -7.79 5.16
CA VAL A 36 4.03 -7.73 3.82
C VAL A 36 5.06 -8.84 3.63
N GLY A 37 5.99 -8.99 4.58
CA GLY A 37 7.00 -10.05 4.54
C GLY A 37 6.39 -11.45 4.58
N ASN A 38 5.42 -11.67 5.46
CA ASN A 38 4.75 -12.96 5.59
C ASN A 38 4.04 -13.37 4.28
N ASN A 39 3.30 -12.45 3.66
CA ASN A 39 2.60 -12.73 2.41
C ASN A 39 3.59 -13.01 1.27
N LEU A 40 4.64 -12.19 1.15
CA LEU A 40 5.68 -12.34 0.14
C LEU A 40 6.35 -13.71 0.22
N PHE A 41 6.91 -14.09 1.36
CA PHE A 41 7.65 -15.34 1.51
C PHE A 41 6.73 -16.57 1.47
N THR A 42 5.51 -16.48 2.01
CA THR A 42 4.51 -17.55 1.89
C THR A 42 4.19 -17.84 0.43
N ARG A 43 3.96 -16.79 -0.37
CA ARG A 43 3.64 -16.95 -1.79
C ARG A 43 4.84 -17.47 -2.59
N ILE A 44 6.05 -17.01 -2.30
CA ILE A 44 7.27 -17.55 -2.93
C ILE A 44 7.39 -19.06 -2.63
N ALA A 45 7.29 -19.45 -1.35
CA ALA A 45 7.40 -20.85 -0.93
C ALA A 45 6.37 -21.75 -1.60
N ALA A 46 5.11 -21.31 -1.69
CA ALA A 46 4.03 -22.05 -2.32
C ALA A 46 4.21 -22.21 -3.86
N ASN A 47 4.99 -21.35 -4.50
CA ASN A 47 5.11 -21.30 -5.97
C ASN A 47 6.50 -21.70 -6.49
N GLN A 48 7.38 -22.28 -5.66
CA GLN A 48 8.76 -22.64 -6.03
C GLN A 48 8.88 -23.45 -7.34
N GLN A 49 8.01 -24.44 -7.55
CA GLN A 49 8.02 -25.23 -8.78
C GLN A 49 7.64 -24.41 -10.01
N GLU A 50 6.67 -23.51 -9.84
CA GLU A 50 6.15 -22.68 -10.92
C GLU A 50 7.12 -21.54 -11.26
N ILE A 51 7.81 -20.99 -10.26
CA ILE A 51 8.90 -20.02 -10.43
C ILE A 51 10.05 -20.64 -11.23
N LYS A 52 10.38 -21.91 -11.00
CA LYS A 52 11.42 -22.62 -11.78
C LYS A 52 11.04 -22.77 -13.26
N LYS A 53 9.77 -23.06 -13.55
CA LYS A 53 9.26 -23.16 -14.93
C LYS A 53 9.11 -21.79 -15.59
N PHE A 54 8.67 -20.80 -14.83
CA PHE A 54 8.34 -19.45 -15.28
C PHE A 54 9.05 -18.40 -14.40
N PRO A 55 10.34 -18.11 -14.66
CA PRO A 55 11.13 -17.21 -13.80
C PRO A 55 10.56 -15.79 -13.65
N ASN A 56 9.73 -15.34 -14.60
CA ASN A 56 9.05 -14.05 -14.53
C ASN A 56 7.98 -13.99 -13.43
N LEU A 57 7.50 -15.12 -12.92
CA LEU A 57 6.55 -15.17 -11.80
C LEU A 57 7.10 -14.51 -10.54
N MET A 58 8.42 -14.57 -10.30
CA MET A 58 9.05 -13.86 -9.19
C MET A 58 8.86 -12.33 -9.29
N ASN A 59 8.92 -11.77 -10.51
CA ASN A 59 8.67 -10.34 -10.71
C ASN A 59 7.22 -9.98 -10.36
N VAL A 60 6.27 -10.84 -10.72
CA VAL A 60 4.84 -10.64 -10.42
C VAL A 60 4.60 -10.69 -8.92
N ILE A 61 5.15 -11.70 -8.23
CA ILE A 61 5.03 -11.84 -6.78
C ILE A 61 5.60 -10.60 -6.07
N VAL A 62 6.76 -10.10 -6.48
CA VAL A 62 7.32 -8.88 -5.88
C VAL A 62 6.48 -7.64 -6.18
N GLU A 63 5.99 -7.50 -7.42
CA GLU A 63 5.15 -6.36 -7.80
C GLU A 63 3.83 -6.32 -7.02
N GLU A 64 3.25 -7.49 -6.70
CA GLU A 64 1.96 -7.60 -6.01
C GLU A 64 2.10 -7.60 -4.49
N GLU A 65 3.11 -8.27 -3.93
CA GLU A 65 3.23 -8.43 -2.47
C GLU A 65 4.10 -7.36 -1.81
N LEU A 66 5.16 -6.88 -2.49
CA LEU A 66 6.12 -5.95 -1.90
C LEU A 66 5.85 -4.49 -2.29
N MET A 67 5.66 -4.23 -3.58
CA MET A 67 5.60 -2.86 -4.09
C MET A 67 4.44 -2.01 -3.52
N PRO A 68 3.26 -2.55 -3.16
CA PRO A 68 2.20 -1.74 -2.56
C PRO A 68 2.58 -1.12 -1.21
N ALA A 69 3.54 -1.72 -0.50
CA ALA A 69 4.02 -1.21 0.78
C ALA A 69 5.09 -0.11 0.65
N ILE A 70 5.55 0.17 -0.58
CA ILE A 70 6.64 1.10 -0.85
C ILE A 70 6.10 2.38 -1.47
N ASP A 71 6.35 3.52 -0.84
CA ASP A 71 6.14 4.83 -1.47
C ASP A 71 7.27 5.14 -2.49
N TYR A 72 7.18 4.47 -3.64
CA TYR A 72 8.15 4.61 -4.72
C TYR A 72 8.14 6.03 -5.30
N LYS A 73 7.03 6.78 -5.22
CA LYS A 73 6.98 8.16 -5.71
C LYS A 73 7.79 9.08 -4.81
N TYR A 74 7.62 8.95 -3.49
CA TYR A 74 8.43 9.66 -2.52
C TYR A 74 9.90 9.33 -2.70
N ALA A 75 10.26 8.04 -2.75
CA ALA A 75 11.64 7.61 -2.96
C ALA A 75 12.25 8.19 -4.25
N ALA A 76 11.51 8.16 -5.37
CA ALA A 76 11.93 8.76 -6.63
C ALA A 76 12.21 10.26 -6.50
N TYR A 77 11.33 11.00 -5.82
CA TYR A 77 11.50 12.44 -5.64
C TYR A 77 12.66 12.76 -4.71
N ARG A 78 12.92 11.92 -3.70
CA ARG A 78 14.10 12.02 -2.84
C ARG A 78 15.39 11.82 -3.63
N ILE A 79 15.44 10.86 -4.55
CA ILE A 79 16.60 10.62 -5.42
C ILE A 79 16.84 11.81 -6.36
N LEU A 80 15.78 12.38 -6.94
CA LEU A 80 15.91 13.57 -7.81
C LEU A 80 16.41 14.80 -7.03
N GLY A 81 16.07 14.90 -5.74
CA GLY A 81 16.54 15.97 -4.85
C GLY A 81 16.34 17.37 -5.44
N LYS A 82 17.40 18.16 -5.49
CA LYS A 82 17.37 19.53 -6.04
C LYS A 82 16.98 19.60 -7.52
N HIS A 83 17.19 18.52 -8.28
CA HIS A 83 16.90 18.46 -9.71
C HIS A 83 15.40 18.28 -9.98
N LEU A 84 14.61 17.83 -9.00
CA LEU A 84 13.16 17.67 -9.13
C LEU A 84 12.49 18.96 -9.65
N LYS A 85 12.89 20.12 -9.12
CA LYS A 85 12.36 21.43 -9.53
C LYS A 85 12.62 21.76 -11.00
N LYS A 86 13.66 21.18 -11.62
CA LYS A 86 14.07 21.42 -13.01
C LYS A 86 13.42 20.46 -14.02
N THR A 87 12.57 19.53 -13.55
CA THR A 87 11.93 18.52 -14.42
C THR A 87 10.48 18.89 -14.73
N SER A 88 10.02 18.55 -15.93
CA SER A 88 8.60 18.61 -16.30
C SER A 88 7.78 17.52 -15.59
N LYS A 89 6.46 17.68 -15.55
CA LYS A 89 5.56 16.63 -14.99
C LYS A 89 5.74 15.29 -15.70
N GLU A 90 5.90 15.31 -17.03
CA GLU A 90 6.11 14.11 -17.83
C GLU A 90 7.45 13.43 -17.52
N GLN A 91 8.53 14.20 -17.39
CA GLN A 91 9.85 13.68 -17.00
C GLN A 91 9.80 13.03 -15.62
N ARG A 92 9.12 13.66 -14.65
CA ARG A 92 8.92 13.09 -13.31
C ARG A 92 8.16 11.78 -13.36
N ALA A 93 7.07 11.72 -14.13
CA ALA A 93 6.27 10.51 -14.26
C ALA A 93 7.07 9.37 -14.90
N LYS A 94 7.80 9.65 -16.00
CA LYS A 94 8.70 8.68 -16.64
C LYS A 94 9.76 8.16 -15.67
N PHE A 95 10.39 9.06 -14.90
CA PHE A 95 11.39 8.67 -13.91
C PHE A 95 10.81 7.79 -12.80
N VAL A 96 9.68 8.20 -12.21
CA VAL A 96 8.98 7.44 -11.16
C VAL A 96 8.63 6.03 -11.64
N ASN A 97 8.09 5.91 -12.86
CA ASN A 97 7.70 4.61 -13.43
C ASN A 97 8.92 3.72 -13.68
N SER A 98 9.98 4.27 -14.30
CA SER A 98 11.22 3.52 -14.54
C SER A 98 11.86 3.06 -13.22
N MET A 99 11.85 3.91 -12.20
CA MET A 99 12.39 3.59 -10.89
C MET A 99 11.56 2.50 -10.19
N ARG A 100 10.22 2.58 -10.23
CA ARG A 100 9.33 1.52 -9.70
C ARG A 100 9.68 0.17 -10.33
N SER A 101 9.72 0.10 -11.66
CA SER A 101 10.06 -1.14 -12.36
C SER A 101 11.49 -1.63 -12.09
N TYR A 102 12.44 -0.71 -11.89
CA TYR A 102 13.81 -1.05 -11.50
C TYR A 102 13.88 -1.65 -10.09
N LEU A 103 13.17 -1.06 -9.12
CA LEU A 103 13.09 -1.58 -7.75
C LEU A 103 12.49 -2.99 -7.73
N ALA A 104 11.33 -3.19 -8.37
CA ALA A 104 10.66 -4.49 -8.42
C ALA A 104 11.59 -5.57 -8.99
N ARG A 105 12.27 -5.30 -10.12
CA ARG A 105 13.23 -6.23 -10.71
C ARG A 105 14.44 -6.51 -9.81
N THR A 106 14.95 -5.48 -9.13
CA THR A 106 16.10 -5.61 -8.23
C THR A 106 15.76 -6.53 -7.05
N TYR A 107 14.59 -6.34 -6.42
CA TYR A 107 14.13 -7.20 -5.33
C TYR A 107 13.80 -8.61 -5.81
N ALA A 108 13.11 -8.76 -6.94
CA ALA A 108 12.84 -10.07 -7.54
C ALA A 108 14.13 -10.85 -7.79
N ASN A 109 15.17 -10.20 -8.31
CA ASN A 109 16.48 -10.84 -8.50
C ASN A 109 17.14 -11.24 -7.18
N ALA A 110 17.09 -10.40 -6.14
CA ALA A 110 17.63 -10.74 -4.83
C ALA A 110 16.91 -11.94 -4.19
N LEU A 111 15.61 -12.09 -4.44
CA LEU A 111 14.78 -13.15 -3.87
C LEU A 111 14.81 -14.47 -4.65
N LYS A 112 15.42 -14.52 -5.83
CA LYS A 112 15.54 -15.77 -6.62
C LYS A 112 16.30 -16.90 -5.93
N GLN A 113 17.07 -16.58 -4.90
CA GLN A 113 17.88 -17.54 -4.14
C GLN A 113 17.16 -18.11 -2.92
N TYR A 114 15.96 -17.59 -2.61
CA TYR A 114 15.09 -18.10 -1.55
C TYR A 114 14.30 -19.31 -2.05
#